data_AF-A0A3D4BIC9-F1
#
_entry.id   AF-A0A3D4BIC9-F1
#
_cell.length_a   1.000
_cell.length_b   1.000
_cell.length_c   1.000
_cell.angle_alpha   90.00
_cell.angle_beta   90.00
_cell.angle_gamma   90.00
#
_symmetry.space_group_name_H-M   'P 1'
#
loop_
_entity.id
_entity.type
_entity.pdbx_description
1 polymer ?
#
loop_
_entity_poly.entity_id
_entity_poly.type
_entity_poly.pdbx_seq_one_letter_code
_entity_poly.pdbx_strand_id
1 'polypeptide(L)'
;MKNLVLVDCKKTNSFKNLKSLDGRNFILTILLFIATVVSGYSQNSRVIDVNDFLKNSNTEATKLKGYLTNLNPSVYVFNGAITKKTEKSLCLFTDVKSVRSINTIGVDTKSIEYVSIKINSKNEIVSPIDLSFFSQFPNLKYIVLEFEFEVSQSEAQKSISKASENQSVLYKVEIQS
;
A
#
# COMPACT_ATOMS: atom_id res chain seq x y z
N MET A 1 -77.40 -3.55 -10.04
CA MET A 1 -77.23 -3.91 -8.61
C MET A 1 -75.75 -3.74 -8.26
N LYS A 2 -75.33 -2.61 -7.69
CA LYS A 2 -74.89 -2.47 -6.28
C LYS A 2 -74.05 -3.66 -5.76
N ASN A 3 -72.72 -3.52 -5.79
CA ASN A 3 -71.89 -3.41 -4.58
C ASN A 3 -70.41 -3.26 -4.99
N LEU A 4 -69.92 -2.01 -5.03
CA LEU A 4 -68.50 -1.71 -5.00
C LEU A 4 -68.06 -1.79 -3.54
N VAL A 5 -67.29 -2.82 -3.22
CA VAL A 5 -66.63 -2.97 -1.93
C VAL A 5 -65.53 -1.91 -1.84
N LEU A 6 -65.74 -0.88 -1.03
CA LEU A 6 -64.70 0.05 -0.61
C LEU A 6 -63.79 -0.68 0.39
N VAL A 7 -62.59 -1.07 -0.06
CA VAL A 7 -61.52 -1.46 0.85
C VAL A 7 -60.80 -0.18 1.27
N ASP A 8 -61.13 0.29 2.47
CA ASP A 8 -60.48 1.43 3.12
C ASP A 8 -59.07 1.01 3.56
N CYS A 9 -58.07 1.41 2.78
CA CYS A 9 -56.67 1.21 3.14
C CYS A 9 -56.24 2.30 4.13
N LYS A 10 -56.31 1.96 5.42
CA LYS A 10 -55.77 2.73 6.55
C LYS A 10 -54.40 3.33 6.21
N LYS A 11 -54.35 4.65 6.09
CA LYS A 11 -53.11 5.44 6.07
C LYS A 11 -52.39 5.30 7.41
N THR A 12 -51.34 4.50 7.44
CA THR A 12 -50.47 4.28 8.61
C THR A 12 -49.70 5.58 8.92
N ASN A 13 -50.23 6.37 9.85
CA ASN A 13 -49.53 7.51 10.44
C ASN A 13 -48.45 7.02 11.41
N SER A 14 -47.28 6.62 10.91
CA SER A 14 -46.12 6.27 11.74
C SER A 14 -45.04 7.36 11.73
N PHE A 15 -45.40 8.59 12.11
CA PHE A 15 -44.45 9.64 12.50
C PHE A 15 -45.07 10.60 13.53
N LYS A 16 -45.62 10.06 14.62
CA LYS A 16 -46.19 10.88 15.71
C LYS A 16 -45.36 10.95 16.99
N ASN A 17 -44.11 10.46 16.99
CA ASN A 17 -43.21 10.53 18.15
C ASN A 17 -41.85 11.19 17.85
N LEU A 18 -41.89 12.44 17.39
CA LEU A 18 -40.76 13.37 17.52
C LEU A 18 -41.26 14.74 18.01
N LYS A 19 -42.06 14.73 19.08
CA LYS A 19 -42.48 15.94 19.78
C LYS A 19 -41.99 15.93 21.21
N SER A 20 -40.67 16.03 21.39
CA SER A 20 -40.03 16.64 22.56
C SER A 20 -38.52 16.75 22.35
N LEU A 21 -38.08 17.57 21.40
CA LEU A 21 -36.72 18.07 21.36
C LEU A 21 -36.85 19.57 21.27
N ASP A 22 -36.60 20.25 22.39
CA ASP A 22 -36.56 21.71 22.47
C ASP A 22 -35.71 22.28 21.32
N GLY A 23 -36.14 23.40 20.74
CA GLY A 23 -35.52 23.99 19.55
C GLY A 23 -34.00 24.22 19.64
N ARG A 24 -33.44 24.28 20.86
CA ARG A 24 -31.98 24.31 21.12
C ARG A 24 -31.28 23.00 20.73
N ASN A 25 -31.93 21.86 20.96
CA ASN A 25 -31.35 20.53 20.70
C ASN A 25 -31.47 20.13 19.23
N PHE A 26 -32.46 20.64 18.49
CA PHE A 26 -32.60 20.39 17.05
C PHE A 26 -31.50 21.10 16.24
N ILE A 27 -31.13 22.33 16.62
CA ILE A 27 -30.02 23.07 16.02
C ILE A 27 -28.68 22.36 16.29
N LEU A 28 -28.46 21.87 17.52
CA LEU A 28 -27.27 21.07 17.86
C LEU A 28 -27.19 19.77 17.05
N THR A 29 -28.32 19.11 16.78
CA THR A 29 -28.37 17.88 15.99
C THR A 29 -28.03 18.14 14.51
N ILE A 30 -28.47 19.27 13.95
CA ILE A 30 -28.09 19.70 12.59
C ILE A 30 -26.62 20.09 12.51
N LEU A 31 -26.09 20.78 13.53
CA LEU A 31 -24.67 21.18 13.59
C LEU A 31 -23.74 19.96 13.64
N LEU A 32 -24.13 18.88 14.33
CA LEU A 32 -23.36 17.64 14.40
C LEU A 32 -23.31 16.87 13.07
N PHE A 33 -24.35 16.98 12.24
CA PHE A 33 -24.45 16.26 10.96
C PHE A 33 -23.64 16.93 9.83
N ILE A 34 -23.41 18.24 9.91
CA ILE A 34 -22.54 18.97 8.95
C ILE A 34 -21.05 18.73 9.28
N ALA A 35 -20.72 18.31 10.49
CA ALA A 35 -19.33 18.08 10.92
C ALA A 35 -18.72 16.75 10.43
N THR A 36 -19.49 15.84 9.82
CA THR A 36 -19.00 14.48 9.47
C THR A 36 -18.78 14.21 7.99
N VAL A 37 -18.52 15.23 7.19
CA VAL A 37 -17.93 15.11 5.84
C VAL A 37 -16.92 16.24 5.74
N VAL A 38 -15.60 16.04 5.88
CA VAL A 38 -14.74 15.29 4.96
C VAL A 38 -13.46 14.91 5.73
N SER A 39 -13.27 13.65 6.10
CA SER A 39 -11.92 13.08 6.10
C SER A 39 -11.64 12.73 4.64
N GLY A 40 -11.18 13.72 3.88
CA GLY A 40 -10.76 13.52 2.50
C GLY A 40 -9.75 12.38 2.47
N TYR A 41 -10.06 11.34 1.69
CA TYR A 41 -9.10 10.33 1.30
C TYR A 41 -7.98 11.05 0.52
N SER A 42 -6.93 11.46 1.22
CA SER A 42 -5.64 11.64 0.56
C SER A 42 -5.19 10.24 0.17
N GLN A 43 -5.61 9.77 -1.02
CA GLN A 43 -4.94 8.66 -1.67
C GLN A 43 -3.62 9.18 -2.18
N ASN A 44 -2.71 9.51 -1.27
CA ASN A 44 -1.32 9.65 -1.61
C ASN A 44 -0.88 8.24 -2.00
N SER A 45 -0.78 7.98 -3.30
CA SER A 45 -0.38 6.68 -3.81
C SER A 45 1.00 6.39 -3.26
N ARG A 46 1.09 5.50 -2.26
CA ARG A 46 2.37 5.17 -1.62
C ARG A 46 3.32 4.44 -2.57
N VAL A 47 2.75 3.90 -3.65
CA VAL A 47 3.44 3.08 -4.64
C VAL A 47 3.41 3.80 -5.99
N ILE A 48 4.57 4.01 -6.60
CA ILE A 48 4.74 4.75 -7.86
C ILE A 48 5.34 3.81 -8.92
N ASP A 49 4.92 3.90 -10.18
CA ASP A 49 5.57 3.15 -11.27
C ASP A 49 7.04 3.60 -11.39
N VAL A 50 7.97 2.64 -11.50
CA VAL A 50 9.40 2.95 -11.62
C VAL A 50 9.68 3.86 -12.82
N ASN A 51 9.03 3.64 -13.97
CA ASN A 51 9.25 4.48 -15.15
C ASN A 51 8.73 5.90 -14.92
N ASP A 52 7.59 6.04 -14.25
CA ASP A 52 7.06 7.37 -13.89
C ASP A 52 7.97 8.10 -12.91
N PHE A 53 8.55 7.40 -11.94
CA PHE A 53 9.54 7.98 -11.04
C PHE A 53 10.80 8.44 -11.79
N LEU A 54 11.29 7.61 -12.72
CA LEU A 54 12.49 7.86 -13.51
C LEU A 54 12.33 8.95 -14.58
N LYS A 55 11.10 9.33 -14.95
CA LYS A 55 10.84 10.50 -15.82
C LYS A 55 11.25 11.81 -15.13
N ASN A 56 11.29 11.85 -13.81
CA ASN A 56 11.78 13.01 -13.08
C ASN A 56 13.30 13.11 -13.24
N SER A 57 13.81 14.25 -13.71
CA SER A 57 15.25 14.46 -13.93
C SER A 57 15.99 14.91 -12.66
N ASN A 58 15.59 14.42 -11.48
CA ASN A 58 16.21 14.79 -10.21
C ASN A 58 17.34 13.82 -9.79
N THR A 59 18.05 14.18 -8.73
CA THR A 59 19.16 13.38 -8.17
C THR A 59 18.69 12.01 -7.67
N GLU A 60 17.47 11.93 -7.12
CA GLU A 60 16.90 10.69 -6.58
C GLU A 60 16.56 9.69 -7.70
N ALA A 61 15.95 10.14 -8.79
CA ALA A 61 15.70 9.32 -9.97
C ALA A 61 17.00 8.83 -10.62
N THR A 62 18.03 9.69 -10.67
CA THR A 62 19.36 9.31 -11.16
C THR A 62 19.99 8.23 -10.27
N LYS A 63 19.82 8.34 -8.94
CA LYS A 63 20.32 7.38 -7.97
C LYS A 63 19.60 6.02 -8.08
N LEU A 64 18.27 6.04 -8.16
CA LEU A 64 17.47 4.83 -8.41
C LEU A 64 17.88 4.15 -9.71
N LYS A 65 18.03 4.91 -10.80
CA LYS A 65 18.52 4.38 -12.08
C LYS A 65 19.85 3.66 -11.93
N GLY A 66 20.78 4.24 -11.15
CA GLY A 66 22.07 3.60 -10.84
C GLY A 66 21.93 2.24 -10.13
N TYR A 67 20.96 2.10 -9.21
CA TYR A 67 20.68 0.79 -8.58
C TYR A 67 20.11 -0.23 -9.56
N LEU A 68 19.28 0.21 -10.51
CA LEU A 68 18.63 -0.66 -11.48
C LEU A 68 19.56 -1.12 -12.62
N THR A 69 20.54 -0.31 -13.02
CA THR A 69 21.37 -0.59 -14.21
C THR A 69 22.81 -0.99 -13.89
N ASN A 70 23.36 -0.53 -12.77
CA ASN A 70 24.78 -0.72 -12.48
C ASN A 70 25.02 -1.97 -11.63
N LEU A 71 26.23 -2.51 -11.73
CA LEU A 71 26.72 -3.55 -10.83
C LEU A 71 27.03 -2.93 -9.47
N ASN A 72 26.07 -3.03 -8.54
CA ASN A 72 26.22 -2.57 -7.17
C ASN A 72 26.58 -3.75 -6.23
N PRO A 73 27.35 -3.51 -5.15
CA PRO A 73 27.52 -4.48 -4.08
C PRO A 73 26.14 -4.92 -3.56
N SER A 74 25.88 -6.22 -3.54
CA SER A 74 24.55 -6.76 -3.37
C SER A 74 24.52 -8.00 -2.49
N VAL A 75 23.42 -8.17 -1.78
CA VAL A 75 23.07 -9.40 -1.07
C VAL A 75 21.77 -9.95 -1.65
N TYR A 76 21.72 -11.26 -1.83
CA TYR A 76 20.60 -11.98 -2.40
C TYR A 76 20.04 -12.92 -1.33
N VAL A 77 18.75 -12.79 -1.06
CA VAL A 77 18.06 -13.55 -0.03
C VAL A 77 16.79 -14.16 -0.64
N PHE A 78 16.83 -15.47 -0.89
CA PHE A 78 15.70 -16.17 -1.49
C PHE A 78 15.36 -17.42 -0.68
N ASN A 79 14.07 -17.75 -0.62
CA ASN A 79 13.54 -18.85 0.18
C ASN A 79 14.06 -18.85 1.63
N GLY A 80 14.23 -17.67 2.22
CA GLY A 80 14.65 -17.48 3.61
C GLY A 80 16.15 -17.65 3.86
N ALA A 81 16.99 -17.77 2.83
CA ALA A 81 18.43 -17.95 2.97
C ALA A 81 19.24 -16.97 2.13
N ILE A 82 20.43 -16.60 2.61
CA ILE A 82 21.40 -15.83 1.82
C ILE A 82 21.99 -16.75 0.75
N THR A 83 21.78 -16.42 -0.52
CA THR A 83 22.31 -17.19 -1.66
C THR A 83 23.61 -16.61 -2.20
N LYS A 84 23.80 -15.29 -2.09
CA LYS A 84 25.01 -14.59 -2.50
C LYS A 84 25.15 -13.30 -1.69
N LYS A 85 26.38 -12.96 -1.30
CA LYS A 85 26.67 -11.73 -0.54
C LYS A 85 28.00 -11.15 -1.00
N THR A 86 28.03 -9.86 -1.29
CA THR A 86 29.27 -9.10 -1.43
C THR A 86 29.59 -8.39 -0.12
N GLU A 87 30.82 -7.92 0.04
CA GLU A 87 31.13 -6.99 1.12
C GLU A 87 30.39 -5.66 0.91
N LYS A 88 30.00 -5.01 2.02
CA LYS A 88 29.32 -3.70 2.06
C LYS A 88 28.16 -3.57 1.06
N SER A 89 27.25 -4.55 1.05
CA SER A 89 26.10 -4.56 0.14
C SER A 89 25.27 -3.30 0.28
N LEU A 90 25.03 -2.61 -0.84
CA LEU A 90 24.13 -1.46 -0.96
C LEU A 90 22.73 -1.87 -1.39
N CYS A 91 22.64 -2.98 -2.13
CA CYS A 91 21.38 -3.52 -2.64
C CYS A 91 21.03 -4.85 -1.96
N LEU A 92 19.76 -5.04 -1.64
CA LEU A 92 19.18 -6.32 -1.23
C LEU A 92 18.19 -6.77 -2.30
N PHE A 93 18.38 -7.97 -2.84
CA PHE A 93 17.43 -8.64 -3.71
C PHE A 93 16.79 -9.78 -2.95
N THR A 94 15.47 -9.82 -2.91
CA THR A 94 14.74 -10.81 -2.10
C THR A 94 13.43 -11.25 -2.72
N ASP A 95 12.76 -12.22 -2.11
CA ASP A 95 11.40 -12.65 -2.45
C ASP A 95 10.44 -12.42 -1.29
N VAL A 96 9.13 -12.51 -1.57
CA VAL A 96 8.08 -12.34 -0.56
C VAL A 96 8.26 -13.26 0.66
N LYS A 97 8.73 -14.48 0.45
CA LYS A 97 8.92 -15.49 1.51
C LYS A 97 10.02 -15.10 2.49
N SER A 98 11.02 -14.35 2.03
CA SER A 98 12.21 -13.98 2.78
C SER A 98 12.08 -12.66 3.55
N VAL A 99 11.11 -11.81 3.21
CA VAL A 99 10.90 -10.50 3.86
C VAL A 99 10.81 -10.62 5.39
N ARG A 100 10.11 -11.64 5.89
CA ARG A 100 9.91 -11.83 7.34
C ARG A 100 11.16 -12.25 8.10
N SER A 101 12.12 -12.91 7.43
CA SER A 101 13.35 -13.40 8.06
C SER A 101 14.54 -12.47 7.83
N ILE A 102 14.38 -11.36 7.10
CA ILE A 102 15.50 -10.53 6.66
C ILE A 102 16.37 -10.00 7.82
N ASN A 103 15.76 -9.72 8.97
CA ASN A 103 16.43 -9.21 10.15
C ASN A 103 17.12 -10.30 10.99
N THR A 104 16.84 -11.58 10.74
CA THR A 104 17.38 -12.70 11.54
C THR A 104 18.48 -13.48 10.84
N ILE A 105 18.66 -13.31 9.54
CA ILE A 105 19.57 -14.11 8.70
C ILE A 105 20.98 -13.49 8.52
N GLY A 106 21.31 -12.40 9.22
CA GLY A 106 22.65 -11.81 9.19
C GLY A 106 22.95 -10.89 8.00
N VAL A 107 21.92 -10.22 7.46
CA VAL A 107 22.10 -9.10 6.53
C VAL A 107 22.62 -7.88 7.29
N ASP A 108 23.62 -7.20 6.75
CA ASP A 108 24.06 -5.91 7.28
C ASP A 108 23.06 -4.83 6.83
N THR A 109 22.08 -4.52 7.68
CA THR A 109 20.99 -3.61 7.33
C THR A 109 21.44 -2.16 7.23
N LYS A 110 22.61 -1.80 7.78
CA LYS A 110 23.09 -0.42 7.86
C LYS A 110 23.60 0.11 6.53
N SER A 111 24.16 -0.74 5.67
CA SER A 111 24.69 -0.31 4.36
C SER A 111 23.65 -0.32 3.25
N ILE A 112 22.51 -0.97 3.45
CA ILE A 112 21.50 -1.17 2.42
C ILE A 112 20.70 0.12 2.19
N GLU A 113 20.66 0.54 0.93
CA GLU A 113 19.94 1.74 0.46
C GLU A 113 18.80 1.40 -0.52
N TYR A 114 18.85 0.20 -1.12
CA TYR A 114 17.91 -0.29 -2.13
C TYR A 114 17.47 -1.71 -1.80
N VAL A 115 16.16 -1.97 -1.88
CA VAL A 115 15.57 -3.31 -1.77
C VAL A 115 14.74 -3.59 -3.01
N SER A 116 14.95 -4.76 -3.61
CA SER A 116 14.09 -5.34 -4.64
C SER A 116 13.40 -6.57 -4.08
N ILE A 117 12.06 -6.59 -4.14
CA ILE A 117 11.22 -7.71 -3.71
C ILE A 117 10.59 -8.32 -4.94
N LYS A 118 11.02 -9.53 -5.28
CA LYS A 118 10.50 -10.33 -6.37
C LYS A 118 9.17 -10.96 -5.98
N ILE A 119 8.17 -10.82 -6.84
CA ILE A 119 6.81 -11.33 -6.67
C ILE A 119 6.46 -12.13 -7.93
N ASN A 120 6.49 -13.45 -7.80
CA ASN A 120 6.40 -14.38 -8.94
C ASN A 120 4.95 -14.67 -9.32
N SER A 121 3.99 -14.53 -8.39
CA SER A 121 2.58 -14.83 -8.67
C SER A 121 1.60 -14.02 -7.83
N LYS A 122 0.35 -13.92 -8.32
CA LYS A 122 -0.76 -13.27 -7.60
C LYS A 122 -1.02 -13.88 -6.22
N ASN A 123 -0.71 -15.16 -6.02
CA ASN A 123 -0.90 -15.85 -4.73
C ASN A 123 0.00 -15.28 -3.62
N GLU A 124 1.16 -14.71 -3.97
CA GLU A 124 2.10 -14.16 -2.98
C GLU A 124 1.63 -12.81 -2.40
N ILE A 125 0.67 -12.14 -3.05
CA ILE A 125 0.13 -10.84 -2.64
C ILE A 125 -1.33 -10.92 -2.14
N VAL A 126 -1.86 -12.12 -1.95
CA VAL A 126 -3.18 -12.33 -1.31
C VAL A 126 -3.18 -11.75 0.10
N SER A 127 -2.04 -11.86 0.79
CA SER A 127 -1.76 -11.14 2.03
C SER A 127 -0.79 -10.01 1.74
N PRO A 128 -1.05 -8.78 2.23
CA PRO A 128 -0.12 -7.68 2.05
C PRO A 128 1.27 -7.98 2.64
N ILE A 129 2.30 -7.64 1.89
CA ILE A 129 3.70 -7.68 2.32
C ILE A 129 3.89 -6.59 3.37
N ASP A 130 4.25 -6.98 4.58
CA ASP A 130 4.52 -6.05 5.66
C ASP A 130 5.90 -5.42 5.46
N LEU A 131 5.96 -4.11 5.19
CA LEU A 131 7.22 -3.40 4.96
C LEU A 131 7.87 -2.91 6.27
N SER A 132 7.22 -3.11 7.43
CA SER A 132 7.81 -2.73 8.72
C SER A 132 9.06 -3.56 9.07
N PHE A 133 9.28 -4.71 8.43
CA PHE A 133 10.54 -5.46 8.55
C PHE A 133 11.74 -4.63 8.09
N PHE A 134 11.55 -3.66 7.20
CA PHE A 134 12.61 -2.77 6.75
C PHE A 134 12.84 -1.54 7.65
N SER A 135 12.15 -1.43 8.78
CA SER A 135 12.38 -0.35 9.75
C SER A 135 13.78 -0.38 10.37
N GLN A 136 14.46 -1.53 10.35
CA GLN A 136 15.84 -1.69 10.83
C GLN A 136 16.91 -1.27 9.81
N PHE A 137 16.50 -0.74 8.66
CA PHE A 137 17.39 -0.34 7.57
C PHE A 137 17.48 1.19 7.55
N PRO A 138 18.39 1.80 8.33
CA PRO A 138 18.40 3.25 8.56
C PRO A 138 18.69 4.07 7.29
N ASN A 139 19.36 3.46 6.30
CA ASN A 139 19.75 4.13 5.06
C ASN A 139 18.87 3.72 3.86
N LEU A 140 17.84 2.90 4.08
CA LEU A 140 16.96 2.44 3.00
C LEU A 140 16.13 3.60 2.46
N LYS A 141 16.25 3.84 1.16
CA LYS A 141 15.52 4.89 0.45
C LYS A 141 14.46 4.34 -0.50
N TYR A 142 14.75 3.22 -1.15
CA TYR A 142 13.91 2.68 -2.22
C TYR A 142 13.55 1.21 -1.95
N ILE A 143 12.26 0.90 -2.04
CA ILE A 143 11.75 -0.46 -2.09
C ILE A 143 11.05 -0.64 -3.44
N VAL A 144 11.57 -1.52 -4.29
CA VAL A 144 10.98 -1.85 -5.59
C VAL A 144 10.30 -3.20 -5.51
N LEU A 145 9.01 -3.23 -5.85
CA LEU A 145 8.22 -4.44 -6.05
C LEU A 145 8.39 -4.88 -7.51
N GLU A 146 9.00 -6.03 -7.73
CA GLU A 146 9.22 -6.59 -9.07
C GLU A 146 8.20 -7.69 -9.34
N PHE A 147 7.21 -7.38 -10.16
CA PHE A 147 6.13 -8.31 -10.49
C PHE A 147 6.45 -9.08 -11.78
N GLU A 148 6.39 -10.40 -11.74
CA GLU A 148 6.50 -11.26 -12.93
C GLU A 148 5.15 -11.54 -13.62
N PHE A 149 4.13 -10.74 -13.27
CA PHE A 149 2.80 -10.82 -13.85
C PHE A 149 2.20 -9.41 -13.97
N GLU A 150 1.21 -9.27 -14.83
CA GLU A 150 0.50 -8.00 -15.00
C GLU A 150 -0.23 -7.60 -13.71
N VAL A 151 0.03 -6.36 -13.28
CA VAL A 151 -0.55 -5.76 -12.08
C VAL A 151 -0.86 -4.30 -12.34
N SER A 152 -2.00 -3.83 -11.85
CA SER A 152 -2.33 -2.41 -11.83
C SER A 152 -1.65 -1.70 -10.66
N GLN A 153 -1.47 -0.38 -10.74
CA GLN A 153 -0.96 0.43 -9.63
C GLN A 153 -1.80 0.26 -8.35
N SER A 154 -3.13 0.13 -8.48
CA SER A 154 -4.01 -0.09 -7.31
C SER A 154 -3.77 -1.46 -6.65
N GLU A 155 -3.53 -2.51 -7.44
CA GLU A 155 -3.18 -3.83 -6.91
C GLU A 155 -1.79 -3.83 -6.27
N ALA A 156 -0.80 -3.16 -6.89
CA ALA A 156 0.53 -2.98 -6.32
C ALA A 156 0.50 -2.19 -5.01
N GLN A 157 -0.40 -1.21 -4.86
CA GLN A 157 -0.58 -0.51 -3.60
C GLN A 157 -1.26 -1.37 -2.52
N LYS A 158 -2.19 -2.25 -2.91
CA LYS A 158 -2.85 -3.18 -1.98
C LYS A 158 -1.94 -4.35 -1.57
N SER A 159 -0.89 -4.65 -2.34
CA SER A 159 0.03 -5.73 -2.05
C SER A 159 1.00 -5.44 -0.91
N ILE A 160 1.04 -4.21 -0.38
CA ILE A 160 1.93 -3.81 0.72
C ILE A 160 1.16 -3.24 1.91
N SER A 161 1.79 -3.30 3.08
CA SER A 161 1.30 -2.66 4.30
C SER A 161 2.45 -2.05 5.10
N LYS A 162 2.12 -1.11 6.00
CA LYS A 162 3.07 -0.48 6.94
C LYS A 162 4.38 0.04 6.32
N ALA A 163 4.32 0.57 5.09
CA ALA A 163 5.48 1.27 4.53
C ALA A 163 5.85 2.45 5.45
N SER A 164 7.11 2.88 5.42
CA SER A 164 7.55 4.12 6.07
C SER A 164 7.23 5.34 5.19
N GLU A 165 7.13 6.52 5.77
CA GLU A 165 7.03 7.78 5.01
C GLU A 165 8.38 8.22 4.44
N ASN A 166 9.48 7.77 5.04
CA ASN A 166 10.85 8.11 4.63
C ASN A 166 11.38 7.20 3.50
N GLN A 167 10.54 6.31 2.98
CA GLN A 167 10.90 5.33 1.97
C GLN A 167 9.99 5.50 0.75
N SER A 168 10.59 5.53 -0.43
CA SER A 168 9.87 5.48 -1.70
C SER A 168 9.58 4.04 -2.05
N VAL A 169 8.30 3.66 -2.11
CA VAL A 169 7.87 2.35 -2.62
C VAL A 169 7.51 2.49 -4.09
N LEU A 170 8.12 1.65 -4.92
CA LEU A 170 7.93 1.68 -6.37
C LEU A 170 7.55 0.29 -6.87
N TYR A 171 6.98 0.21 -8.07
CA TYR A 171 6.75 -1.07 -8.73
C TYR A 171 7.21 -1.06 -10.18
N LYS A 172 7.64 -2.24 -10.65
CA LYS A 172 7.84 -2.52 -12.07
C LYS A 172 7.30 -3.90 -12.41
N VAL A 173 6.94 -4.09 -13.68
CA VAL A 173 6.53 -5.38 -14.23
C VAL A 173 7.66 -5.90 -15.12
N GLU A 174 8.13 -7.10 -14.85
CA GLU A 174 9.22 -7.76 -15.59
C GLU A 174 8.81 -9.21 -15.85
N ILE A 175 8.03 -9.41 -16.91
CA ILE A 175 7.53 -10.74 -17.30
C ILE A 175 8.65 -11.48 -18.02
N GLN A 176 9.18 -12.54 -17.40
CA GLN A 176 10.13 -13.42 -18.07
C GLN A 176 9.40 -14.18 -19.19
N SER A 177 9.86 -13.98 -20.43
CA SER A 177 9.35 -14.68 -21.63
C SER A 177 9.93 -16.07 -21.79
#